data_AF-M5DYJ6-F1
#
_entry.id   AF-M5DYJ6-F1
#
_cell.length_a   1.000
_cell.length_b   1.000
_cell.length_c   1.000
_cell.angle_alpha   90.00
_cell.angle_beta   90.00
_cell.angle_gamma   90.00
#
_symmetry.space_group_name_H-M   'P 1'
#
loop_
_entity.id
_entity.type
_entity.pdbx_description
1 polymer ?
#
loop_
_entity_poly.entity_id
_entity_poly.type
_entity_poly.pdbx_seq_one_letter_code
_entity_poly.pdbx_strand_id
1 'polypeptide(L)'
;MLQGFSKTTLNVIVLGCLALIAWINLAHQNPEDTPLDALNQAPLSERPWHAWQSLEGTWLYWQNIRSENVVVKVRMEGESFSAPVDIDSELPLDQWAQLLIEQLKDAPTNRAGILFIQGPLDERSLQTAAAYAIRTLALRPLTQHQPNACLELYPAGARWFSAAQQQSWALASAATNALPDRSQWQAFRIQQSSELRDLWFSDAGQVDIQADLAYHSLPNNFFSLLYRDLGESQKTAASDYQDCMAKIVTPESL
;
A
#
# COMPACT_ATOMS: atom_id res chain seq x y z
N MET A 1 -61.19 -35.15 5.75
CA MET A 1 -60.59 -36.21 4.91
C MET A 1 -59.15 -35.82 4.58
N LEU A 2 -58.20 -36.17 5.46
CA LEU A 2 -56.76 -36.17 5.14
C LEU A 2 -56.28 -37.57 5.53
N GLN A 3 -56.61 -38.53 4.67
CA GLN A 3 -56.07 -39.89 4.77
C GLN A 3 -54.57 -39.83 4.57
N GLY A 4 -53.85 -40.56 5.41
CA GLY A 4 -52.40 -40.48 5.59
C GLY A 4 -51.61 -40.54 4.29
N PHE A 5 -50.93 -39.44 3.99
CA PHE A 5 -49.76 -39.51 3.13
C PHE A 5 -48.76 -40.44 3.79
N SER A 6 -48.34 -41.48 3.07
CA SER A 6 -47.24 -42.34 3.52
C SER A 6 -46.00 -41.47 3.79
N LYS A 7 -45.18 -41.85 4.76
CA LYS A 7 -43.91 -41.16 5.07
C LYS A 7 -43.06 -40.92 3.80
N THR A 8 -43.15 -41.83 2.83
CA THR A 8 -42.52 -41.69 1.51
C THR A 8 -43.08 -40.55 0.66
N THR A 9 -44.40 -40.36 0.62
CA THR A 9 -45.03 -39.30 -0.17
C THR A 9 -44.75 -37.92 0.43
N LEU A 10 -44.73 -37.82 1.76
CA LEU A 10 -44.35 -36.59 2.46
C LEU A 10 -42.87 -36.24 2.20
N ASN A 11 -41.97 -37.23 2.28
CA ASN A 11 -40.54 -37.01 2.00
C ASN A 11 -40.29 -36.57 0.55
N VAL A 12 -41.02 -37.11 -0.43
CA VAL A 12 -40.89 -36.70 -1.84
C VAL A 12 -41.34 -35.25 -2.03
N ILE A 13 -42.43 -34.83 -1.37
CA ILE A 13 -42.89 -33.44 -1.43
C ILE A 13 -41.88 -32.50 -0.77
N VAL A 14 -41.36 -32.86 0.41
CA VAL A 14 -40.36 -32.05 1.14
C VAL A 14 -39.06 -31.93 0.34
N LEU A 15 -38.54 -33.03 -0.22
CA LEU A 15 -37.35 -33.01 -1.07
C LEU A 15 -37.57 -32.21 -2.35
N GLY A 16 -38.75 -32.33 -2.96
CA GLY A 16 -39.14 -31.53 -4.13
C GLY A 16 -39.19 -30.03 -3.82
N CYS A 17 -39.75 -29.64 -2.67
CA CYS A 17 -39.78 -28.26 -2.22
C CYS A 17 -38.37 -27.72 -1.90
N LEU A 18 -37.52 -28.51 -1.22
CA LEU A 18 -36.14 -28.12 -0.94
C LEU A 18 -35.32 -27.95 -2.23
N ALA A 19 -35.47 -28.86 -3.19
CA ALA A 19 -34.81 -28.76 -4.49
C ALA A 19 -35.30 -27.55 -5.29
N LEU A 20 -36.60 -27.23 -5.23
CA LEU A 20 -37.18 -26.05 -5.87
C LEU A 20 -36.67 -24.75 -5.24
N ILE A 21 -36.64 -24.67 -3.90
CA ILE A 21 -36.11 -23.51 -3.16
C ILE A 21 -34.62 -23.33 -3.47
N ALA A 22 -33.84 -24.41 -3.45
CA ALA A 22 -32.43 -24.38 -3.82
C ALA A 22 -32.23 -23.90 -5.28
N TRP A 23 -33.05 -24.40 -6.22
CA TRP A 23 -32.98 -23.99 -7.62
C TRP A 23 -33.37 -22.53 -7.83
N ILE A 24 -34.43 -22.03 -7.19
CA ILE A 24 -34.83 -20.62 -7.26
C ILE A 24 -33.74 -19.73 -6.68
N ASN A 25 -33.14 -20.13 -5.55
CA ASN A 25 -32.07 -19.38 -4.91
C ASN A 25 -30.81 -19.34 -5.80
N LEU A 26 -30.42 -20.47 -6.40
CA LEU A 26 -29.28 -20.53 -7.34
C LEU A 26 -29.56 -19.77 -8.65
N ALA A 27 -30.79 -19.78 -9.15
CA ALA A 27 -31.16 -19.11 -10.40
C ALA A 27 -31.33 -17.58 -10.25
N HIS A 28 -31.61 -17.09 -9.04
CA HIS A 28 -31.75 -15.66 -8.73
C HIS A 28 -30.53 -15.07 -8.01
N GLN A 29 -29.45 -15.82 -7.85
CA GLN A 29 -28.21 -15.24 -7.35
C GLN A 29 -27.71 -14.19 -8.35
N ASN A 30 -27.69 -12.94 -7.90
CA ASN A 30 -27.07 -11.87 -8.66
C ASN A 30 -25.57 -12.21 -8.78
N PRO A 31 -25.01 -12.30 -10.00
CA PRO A 31 -23.58 -12.56 -10.17
C PRO A 31 -22.70 -11.60 -9.38
N GLU A 32 -23.17 -10.37 -9.14
CA GLU A 32 -22.49 -9.36 -8.33
C GLU A 32 -22.34 -9.73 -6.85
N ASP A 33 -23.24 -10.57 -6.32
CA ASP A 33 -23.24 -10.97 -4.89
C ASP A 33 -22.47 -12.29 -4.67
N THR A 34 -22.03 -12.94 -5.75
CA THR A 34 -21.22 -14.16 -5.65
C THR A 34 -19.79 -13.81 -5.23
N PRO A 35 -19.25 -14.38 -4.13
CA PRO A 35 -17.89 -14.10 -3.70
C PRO A 35 -16.86 -14.36 -4.80
N LEU A 36 -15.80 -13.55 -4.80
CA LEU A 36 -14.61 -13.80 -5.60
C LEU A 36 -13.71 -14.78 -4.87
N ASP A 37 -13.17 -15.74 -5.63
CA ASP A 37 -12.11 -16.61 -5.14
C ASP A 37 -10.89 -15.79 -4.72
N ALA A 38 -10.17 -16.30 -3.72
CA ALA A 38 -8.90 -15.73 -3.32
C ALA A 38 -7.89 -15.87 -4.47
N LEU A 39 -7.06 -14.85 -4.66
CA LEU A 39 -5.96 -14.94 -5.61
C LEU A 39 -4.90 -15.90 -5.11
N ASN A 40 -4.35 -16.72 -6.00
CA ASN A 40 -3.18 -17.53 -5.69
C ASN A 40 -1.91 -16.66 -5.77
N GLN A 41 -1.62 -15.94 -4.68
CA GLN A 41 -0.47 -15.05 -4.57
C GLN A 41 0.74 -15.78 -4.00
N ALA A 42 1.92 -15.59 -4.61
CA ALA A 42 3.17 -16.02 -4.01
C ALA A 42 3.54 -15.08 -2.84
N PRO A 43 4.08 -15.60 -1.72
CA PRO A 43 4.47 -14.76 -0.60
C PRO A 43 5.51 -13.71 -1.00
N LEU A 44 5.50 -12.57 -0.31
CA LEU A 44 6.57 -11.58 -0.37
C LEU A 44 7.67 -12.00 0.60
N SER A 45 8.93 -11.98 0.15
CA SER A 45 10.05 -12.27 1.05
C SER A 45 10.30 -11.09 1.97
N GLU A 46 10.54 -11.36 3.26
CA GLU A 46 10.94 -10.32 4.21
C GLU A 46 12.29 -9.73 3.83
N ARG A 47 12.38 -8.40 3.82
CA ARG A 47 13.60 -7.64 3.57
C ARG A 47 13.68 -6.51 4.60
N PRO A 48 14.29 -6.75 5.78
CA PRO A 48 14.27 -5.79 6.86
C PRO A 48 15.05 -4.53 6.50
N TRP A 49 14.51 -3.38 6.90
CA TRP A 49 15.20 -2.09 6.87
C TRP A 49 15.69 -1.76 8.27
N HIS A 50 16.90 -1.22 8.35
CA HIS A 50 17.41 -0.63 9.57
C HIS A 50 17.00 0.84 9.62
N ALA A 51 16.67 1.32 10.82
CA ALA A 51 16.28 2.70 11.04
C ALA A 51 17.21 3.33 12.08
N TRP A 52 17.62 4.56 11.83
CA TRP A 52 18.36 5.41 12.75
C TRP A 52 17.80 6.83 12.67
N GLN A 53 17.96 7.60 13.74
CA GLN A 53 17.57 8.99 13.80
C GLN A 53 18.80 9.86 14.06
N SER A 54 18.98 10.91 13.26
CA SER A 54 20.06 11.87 13.45
C SER A 54 19.88 12.66 14.75
N LEU A 55 20.92 13.38 15.18
CA LEU A 55 20.86 14.24 16.37
C LEU A 55 19.80 15.35 16.24
N GLU A 56 19.57 15.79 15.01
CA GLU A 56 18.56 16.79 14.63
C GLU A 56 17.14 16.21 14.58
N GLY A 57 16.99 14.89 14.71
CA GLY A 57 15.71 14.19 14.70
C GLY A 57 15.28 13.66 13.32
N THR A 58 16.12 13.79 12.29
CA THR A 58 15.81 13.32 10.92
C THR A 58 15.98 11.81 10.82
N TRP A 59 14.98 11.12 10.28
CA TRP A 59 15.03 9.67 10.11
C TRP A 59 15.91 9.28 8.91
N LEU A 60 16.70 8.22 9.12
CA LEU A 60 17.47 7.51 8.12
C LEU A 60 17.03 6.05 8.12
N TYR A 61 16.65 5.56 6.94
CA TYR A 61 16.45 4.13 6.70
C TYR A 61 17.56 3.62 5.81
N TRP A 62 18.08 2.44 6.12
CA TRP A 62 19.09 1.83 5.27
C TRP A 62 18.97 0.32 5.20
N GLN A 63 19.53 -0.23 4.12
CA GLN A 63 19.60 -1.65 3.89
C GLN A 63 20.87 -2.01 3.13
N ASN A 64 21.65 -2.96 3.67
CA ASN A 64 22.78 -3.51 2.94
C ASN A 64 22.30 -4.65 2.05
N ILE A 65 22.51 -4.48 0.75
CA ILE A 65 22.23 -5.50 -0.27
C ILE A 65 23.44 -5.64 -1.17
N ARG A 66 23.57 -6.82 -1.80
CA ARG A 66 24.56 -7.02 -2.86
C ARG A 66 24.03 -6.40 -4.16
N SER A 67 24.55 -5.24 -4.53
CA SER A 67 24.22 -4.53 -5.78
C SER A 67 25.48 -3.90 -6.39
N GLU A 68 25.43 -3.52 -7.66
CA GLU A 68 26.49 -2.73 -8.32
C GLU A 68 26.28 -1.22 -8.14
N ASN A 69 25.10 -0.84 -7.60
CA ASN A 69 24.70 0.52 -7.38
C ASN A 69 24.42 0.80 -5.90
N VAL A 70 24.49 2.08 -5.54
CA VAL A 70 23.97 2.66 -4.31
C VAL A 70 22.75 3.48 -4.70
N VAL A 71 21.59 3.12 -4.15
CA VAL A 71 20.37 3.88 -4.28
C VAL A 71 20.25 4.81 -3.08
N VAL A 72 20.15 6.10 -3.34
CA VAL A 72 19.88 7.13 -2.35
C VAL A 72 18.56 7.80 -2.72
N LYS A 73 17.63 7.86 -1.77
CA LYS A 73 16.39 8.61 -1.91
C LYS A 73 16.25 9.58 -0.76
N VAL A 74 15.97 10.84 -1.06
CA VAL A 74 15.57 11.84 -0.07
C VAL A 74 14.13 12.21 -0.38
N ARG A 75 13.22 11.94 0.56
CA ARG A 75 11.83 12.36 0.45
C ARG A 75 11.57 13.52 1.38
N MET A 76 11.16 14.65 0.84
CA MET A 76 10.91 15.90 1.57
C MET A 76 9.45 16.33 1.44
N GLU A 77 8.99 17.12 2.42
CA GLU A 77 7.71 17.81 2.32
C GLU A 77 7.70 18.78 1.12
N GLY A 78 6.66 18.64 0.29
CA GLY A 78 6.40 19.53 -0.83
C GLY A 78 5.45 20.68 -0.49
N GLU A 79 4.80 21.24 -1.50
CA GLU A 79 3.79 22.29 -1.31
C GLU A 79 2.52 21.76 -0.62
N SER A 80 2.24 20.48 -0.80
CA SER A 80 1.17 19.76 -0.11
C SER A 80 1.67 18.41 0.37
N PHE A 81 1.03 17.87 1.41
CA PHE A 81 1.36 16.54 1.92
C PHE A 81 1.24 15.46 0.83
N SER A 82 0.30 15.60 -0.09
CA SER A 82 0.07 14.66 -1.21
C SER A 82 1.06 14.78 -2.37
N ALA A 83 1.96 15.76 -2.34
CA ALA A 83 2.94 15.99 -3.41
C ALA A 83 4.33 16.19 -2.80
N PRO A 84 4.97 15.13 -2.27
CA PRO A 84 6.32 15.19 -1.75
C PRO A 84 7.32 15.59 -2.85
N VAL A 85 8.47 16.12 -2.42
CA VAL A 85 9.62 16.37 -3.28
C VAL A 85 10.63 15.26 -3.07
N ASP A 86 10.85 14.47 -4.10
CA ASP A 86 11.80 13.36 -4.08
C ASP A 86 13.11 13.75 -4.79
N ILE A 87 14.23 13.34 -4.21
CA ILE A 87 15.53 13.27 -4.87
C ILE A 87 15.86 11.80 -4.96
N ASP A 88 15.84 11.25 -6.17
CA ASP A 88 16.13 9.85 -6.45
C ASP A 88 17.47 9.74 -7.17
N SER A 89 18.32 8.87 -6.65
CA SER A 89 19.71 8.77 -7.08
C SER A 89 20.13 7.31 -7.12
N GLU A 90 20.32 6.77 -8.31
CA GLU A 90 20.95 5.47 -8.51
C GLU A 90 22.38 5.72 -8.99
N LEU A 91 23.35 5.34 -8.16
CA LEU A 91 24.75 5.74 -8.33
C LEU A 91 25.66 4.50 -8.41
N PRO A 92 26.55 4.41 -9.41
CA PRO A 92 27.53 3.34 -9.49
C PRO A 92 28.40 3.23 -8.22
N LEU A 93 28.61 2.02 -7.70
CA LEU A 93 29.31 1.78 -6.44
C LEU A 93 30.76 2.31 -6.39
N ASP A 94 31.44 2.45 -7.52
CA ASP A 94 32.80 2.98 -7.59
C ASP A 94 32.86 4.52 -7.50
N GLN A 95 31.77 5.20 -7.84
CA GLN A 95 31.71 6.66 -7.98
C GLN A 95 30.62 7.33 -7.13
N TRP A 96 29.87 6.55 -6.34
CA TRP A 96 28.66 7.02 -5.67
C TRP A 96 28.88 8.28 -4.83
N ALA A 97 29.98 8.39 -4.09
CA ALA A 97 30.21 9.51 -3.20
C ALA A 97 30.37 10.83 -3.96
N GLN A 98 31.09 10.82 -5.09
CA GLN A 98 31.26 12.02 -5.92
C GLN A 98 29.94 12.41 -6.60
N LEU A 99 29.25 11.44 -7.18
CA LEU A 99 27.99 11.69 -7.88
C LEU A 99 26.89 12.17 -6.92
N LEU A 100 26.86 11.67 -5.68
CA LEU A 100 25.96 12.15 -4.65
C LEU A 100 26.22 13.63 -4.33
N ILE A 101 27.48 14.04 -4.19
CA ILE A 101 27.84 15.45 -3.96
C ILE A 101 27.32 16.33 -5.10
N GLU A 102 27.50 15.88 -6.34
CA GLU A 102 27.06 16.63 -7.53
C GLU A 102 25.53 16.75 -7.58
N GLN A 103 24.80 15.67 -7.29
CA GLN A 103 23.33 15.68 -7.28
C GLN A 103 22.73 16.54 -6.18
N LEU A 104 23.34 16.57 -5.00
CA LEU A 104 22.81 17.34 -3.87
C LEU A 104 23.14 18.83 -3.93
N LYS A 105 24.02 19.26 -4.84
CA LYS A 105 24.50 20.63 -4.91
C LYS A 105 23.40 21.66 -5.18
N ASP A 106 22.50 21.35 -6.12
CA ASP A 106 21.42 22.24 -6.55
C ASP A 106 20.04 21.77 -6.04
N ALA A 107 20.05 20.81 -5.11
CA ALA A 107 18.84 20.25 -4.54
C ALA A 107 18.12 21.22 -3.60
N PRO A 108 16.79 21.09 -3.44
CA PRO A 108 16.03 21.87 -2.45
C PRO A 108 16.57 21.67 -1.04
N THR A 109 16.73 22.76 -0.29
CA THR A 109 17.27 22.74 1.08
C THR A 109 16.26 23.25 2.12
N ASN A 110 16.55 23.01 3.40
CA ASN A 110 15.79 23.45 4.57
C ASN A 110 14.35 22.94 4.62
N ARG A 111 14.13 21.70 4.18
CA ARG A 111 12.83 21.02 4.22
C ARG A 111 12.82 19.89 5.24
N ALA A 112 11.64 19.62 5.75
CA ALA A 112 11.41 18.43 6.55
C ALA A 112 11.45 17.20 5.63
N GLY A 113 12.12 16.12 6.04
CA GLY A 113 12.29 14.95 5.17
C GLY A 113 12.87 13.72 5.85
N ILE A 114 13.02 12.66 5.06
CA ILE A 114 13.61 11.38 5.44
C ILE A 114 14.61 10.96 4.36
N LEU A 115 15.69 10.30 4.79
CA LEU A 115 16.71 9.76 3.93
C LEU A 115 16.64 8.22 3.89
N PHE A 116 16.83 7.66 2.70
CA PHE A 116 16.89 6.23 2.45
C PHE A 116 18.18 5.91 1.69
N ILE A 117 18.93 4.90 2.16
CA ILE A 117 20.15 4.45 1.48
C ILE A 117 20.14 2.93 1.36
N GLN A 118 20.26 2.42 0.14
CA GLN A 118 20.35 0.99 -0.14
C GLN A 118 21.59 0.72 -1.00
N GLY A 119 22.34 -0.33 -0.67
CA GLY A 119 23.52 -0.74 -1.45
C GLY A 119 24.54 -1.51 -0.61
N PRO A 120 25.65 -1.97 -1.22
CA PRO A 120 26.67 -2.78 -0.55
C PRO A 120 27.65 -1.92 0.25
N LEU A 121 27.14 -0.98 1.05
CA LEU A 121 27.95 -0.05 1.83
C LEU A 121 28.18 -0.59 3.25
N ASP A 122 29.39 -0.38 3.77
CA ASP A 122 29.65 -0.57 5.19
C ASP A 122 28.99 0.52 6.03
N GLU A 123 28.83 0.26 7.32
CA GLU A 123 28.13 1.16 8.25
C GLU A 123 28.75 2.57 8.30
N ARG A 124 30.08 2.69 8.23
CA ARG A 124 30.76 3.99 8.29
C ARG A 124 30.50 4.79 7.02
N SER A 125 30.55 4.14 5.86
CA SER A 125 30.22 4.76 4.57
C SER A 125 28.77 5.24 4.53
N LEU A 126 27.83 4.42 5.03
CA LEU A 126 26.41 4.79 5.18
C LEU A 126 26.21 6.01 6.08
N GLN A 127 26.80 5.99 7.28
CA GLN A 127 26.69 7.10 8.24
C GLN A 127 27.30 8.39 7.67
N THR A 128 28.42 8.29 6.94
CA THR A 128 29.08 9.44 6.32
C THR A 128 28.22 10.02 5.19
N ALA A 129 27.67 9.17 4.32
CA ALA A 129 26.74 9.56 3.27
C ALA A 129 25.50 10.27 3.85
N ALA A 130 24.93 9.68 4.90
CA ALA A 130 23.75 10.21 5.56
C ALA A 130 24.01 11.56 6.21
N ALA A 131 25.07 11.67 7.00
CA ALA A 131 25.46 12.93 7.63
C ALA A 131 25.73 14.03 6.60
N TYR A 132 26.39 13.68 5.48
CA TYR A 132 26.62 14.60 4.38
C TYR A 132 25.31 15.08 3.75
N ALA A 133 24.39 14.18 3.39
CA ALA A 133 23.12 14.53 2.77
C ALA A 133 22.23 15.36 3.70
N ILE A 134 22.06 14.93 4.96
CA ILE A 134 21.27 15.64 5.97
C ILE A 134 21.80 17.07 6.16
N ARG A 135 23.12 17.23 6.27
CA ARG A 135 23.74 18.55 6.46
C ARG A 135 23.68 19.43 5.22
N THR A 136 23.94 18.87 4.04
CA THR A 136 23.97 19.63 2.77
C THR A 136 22.58 20.15 2.43
N LEU A 137 21.55 19.34 2.64
CA LEU A 137 20.16 19.72 2.40
C LEU A 137 19.53 20.45 3.59
N ALA A 138 20.22 20.56 4.73
CA ALA A 138 19.67 21.06 5.99
C ALA A 138 18.32 20.39 6.33
N LEU A 139 18.25 19.06 6.26
CA LEU A 139 17.02 18.30 6.48
C LEU A 139 16.54 18.47 7.92
N ARG A 140 15.25 18.79 8.05
CA ARG A 140 14.54 18.82 9.33
C ARG A 140 13.74 17.53 9.52
N PRO A 141 13.37 17.17 10.75
CA PRO A 141 12.44 16.07 11.00
C PRO A 141 11.12 16.30 10.27
N LEU A 142 10.51 15.23 9.74
CA LEU A 142 9.15 15.31 9.19
C LEU A 142 8.16 15.88 10.21
N THR A 143 7.22 16.67 9.73
CA THR A 143 6.01 16.95 10.49
C THR A 143 5.24 15.64 10.58
N GLN A 144 4.99 15.15 11.80
CA GLN A 144 4.20 13.94 11.97
C GLN A 144 2.77 14.18 11.48
N HIS A 145 2.37 13.40 10.49
CA HIS A 145 0.98 13.34 10.03
C HIS A 145 0.35 12.10 10.66
N GLN A 146 -0.87 12.22 11.20
CA GLN A 146 -1.56 11.06 11.71
C GLN A 146 -1.92 10.12 10.55
N PRO A 147 -1.58 8.82 10.64
CA PRO A 147 -1.96 7.88 9.62
C PRO A 147 -3.49 7.81 9.53
N ASN A 148 -3.99 7.67 8.31
CA ASN A 148 -5.41 7.52 8.05
C ASN A 148 -5.86 6.13 8.51
N ALA A 149 -6.59 6.03 9.64
CA ALA A 149 -7.04 4.75 10.17
C ALA A 149 -7.87 3.93 9.14
N CYS A 150 -8.60 4.58 8.24
CA CYS A 150 -9.34 3.88 7.19
C CYS A 150 -8.43 3.24 6.15
N LEU A 151 -7.28 3.85 5.86
CA LEU A 151 -6.27 3.30 4.96
C LEU A 151 -5.72 1.98 5.52
N GLU A 152 -5.47 1.92 6.84
CA GLU A 152 -5.00 0.71 7.53
C GLU A 152 -6.07 -0.39 7.60
N LEU A 153 -7.33 -0.02 7.81
CA LEU A 153 -8.44 -0.98 7.92
C LEU A 153 -8.85 -1.57 6.57
N TYR A 154 -8.79 -0.78 5.50
CA TYR A 154 -9.27 -1.16 4.16
C TYR A 154 -8.23 -0.84 3.07
N PRO A 155 -7.03 -1.44 3.10
CA PRO A 155 -5.94 -1.06 2.23
C PRO A 155 -6.22 -1.33 0.74
N ALA A 156 -6.86 -2.45 0.37
CA ALA A 156 -7.24 -2.71 -1.02
C ALA A 156 -8.32 -1.72 -1.51
N GLY A 157 -9.27 -1.38 -0.63
CA GLY A 157 -10.29 -0.36 -0.87
C GLY A 157 -9.68 1.01 -1.13
N ALA A 158 -8.74 1.43 -0.28
CA ALA A 158 -7.99 2.66 -0.48
C ALA A 158 -7.17 2.65 -1.78
N ARG A 159 -6.54 1.51 -2.10
CA ARG A 159 -5.75 1.35 -3.32
C ARG A 159 -6.60 1.62 -4.56
N TRP A 160 -7.85 1.19 -4.60
CA TRP A 160 -8.78 1.47 -5.71
C TRP A 160 -8.89 2.96 -5.99
N PHE A 161 -9.14 3.77 -4.96
CA PHE A 161 -9.27 5.21 -5.11
C PHE A 161 -7.94 5.89 -5.46
N SER A 162 -6.82 5.44 -4.87
CA SER A 162 -5.49 5.97 -5.20
C SER A 162 -5.12 5.71 -6.66
N ALA A 163 -5.40 4.51 -7.17
CA ALA A 163 -5.11 4.11 -8.55
C ALA A 163 -5.93 4.94 -9.54
N ALA A 164 -7.21 5.17 -9.25
CA ALA A 164 -8.08 6.02 -10.06
C ALA A 164 -7.59 7.49 -10.12
N GLN A 165 -6.87 7.96 -9.09
CA GLN A 165 -6.31 9.31 -9.00
C GLN A 165 -4.84 9.39 -9.44
N GLN A 166 -4.24 8.29 -9.91
CA GLN A 166 -2.80 8.19 -10.22
C GLN A 166 -1.90 8.62 -9.03
N GLN A 167 -2.36 8.35 -7.81
CA GLN A 167 -1.62 8.60 -6.57
C GLN A 167 -0.81 7.37 -6.16
N SER A 168 0.19 7.60 -5.28
CA SER A 168 0.91 6.50 -4.67
C SER A 168 -0.04 5.59 -3.89
N TRP A 169 0.36 4.34 -3.69
CA TRP A 169 -0.47 3.35 -2.97
C TRP A 169 -0.69 3.75 -1.50
N ALA A 170 0.14 4.63 -0.96
CA ALA A 170 0.09 5.10 0.42
C ALA A 170 -0.80 6.34 0.61
N LEU A 171 -1.40 6.87 -0.46
CA LEU A 171 -2.28 8.03 -0.38
C LEU A 171 -3.58 7.75 -1.12
N ALA A 172 -4.70 7.87 -0.40
CA ALA A 172 -6.02 7.71 -0.98
C ALA A 172 -6.96 8.75 -0.41
N SER A 173 -7.68 9.43 -1.31
CA SER A 173 -8.90 10.15 -0.96
C SER A 173 -10.10 9.31 -1.42
N ALA A 174 -11.13 9.16 -0.59
CA ALA A 174 -12.37 8.52 -0.98
C ALA A 174 -13.28 9.48 -1.80
N ALA A 175 -12.69 10.17 -2.78
CA ALA A 175 -13.42 11.04 -3.70
C ALA A 175 -14.55 10.25 -4.41
N THR A 176 -15.48 10.97 -5.04
CA THR A 176 -16.71 10.46 -5.69
C THR A 176 -16.47 9.57 -6.92
N ASN A 177 -15.41 8.77 -6.92
CA ASN A 177 -15.16 7.76 -7.93
C ASN A 177 -16.23 6.67 -7.84
N ALA A 178 -16.57 6.10 -8.99
CA ALA A 178 -17.51 5.00 -9.04
C ALA A 178 -16.97 3.79 -8.27
N LEU A 179 -17.87 3.15 -7.53
CA LEU A 179 -17.59 1.86 -6.91
C LEU A 179 -17.47 0.79 -8.02
N PRO A 180 -16.54 -0.17 -7.86
CA PRO A 180 -16.32 -1.20 -8.86
C PRO A 180 -17.46 -2.22 -8.86
N ASP A 181 -17.81 -2.70 -10.05
CA ASP A 181 -18.53 -3.97 -10.17
C ASP A 181 -17.60 -5.16 -9.86
N ARG A 182 -18.17 -6.36 -9.75
CA ARG A 182 -17.42 -7.58 -9.42
C ARG A 182 -16.29 -7.88 -10.41
N SER A 183 -16.53 -7.68 -11.71
CA SER A 183 -15.56 -7.98 -12.76
C SER A 183 -14.40 -6.98 -12.76
N GLN A 184 -14.70 -5.70 -12.57
CA GLN A 184 -13.74 -4.62 -12.42
C GLN A 184 -12.85 -4.87 -11.20
N TRP A 185 -13.46 -5.23 -10.06
CA TRP A 185 -12.71 -5.56 -8.86
C TRP A 185 -11.79 -6.76 -9.06
N GLN A 186 -12.28 -7.82 -9.71
CA GLN A 186 -11.48 -9.00 -9.99
C GLN A 186 -10.24 -8.67 -10.83
N ALA A 187 -10.42 -7.93 -11.93
CA ALA A 187 -9.32 -7.50 -12.79
C ALA A 187 -8.34 -6.59 -12.04
N PHE A 188 -8.86 -5.64 -11.27
CA PHE A 188 -8.08 -4.71 -10.45
C PHE A 188 -7.18 -5.44 -9.45
N ARG A 189 -7.72 -6.39 -8.66
CA ARG A 189 -6.94 -7.14 -7.68
C ARG A 189 -5.78 -7.89 -8.33
N ILE A 190 -6.00 -8.51 -9.49
CA ILE A 190 -4.97 -9.25 -10.23
C ILE A 190 -3.87 -8.30 -10.69
N GLN A 191 -4.26 -7.20 -11.36
CA GLN A 191 -3.32 -6.21 -11.87
C GLN A 191 -2.49 -5.58 -10.75
N GLN A 192 -3.14 -5.07 -9.71
CA GLN A 192 -2.47 -4.39 -8.61
C GLN A 192 -1.58 -5.33 -7.79
N SER A 193 -1.99 -6.59 -7.59
CA SER A 193 -1.13 -7.58 -6.95
C SER A 193 0.15 -7.81 -7.75
N SER A 194 0.07 -7.86 -9.09
CA SER A 194 1.25 -8.01 -9.94
C SER A 194 2.15 -6.78 -9.85
N GLU A 195 1.59 -5.58 -10.00
CA GLU A 195 2.35 -4.32 -9.97
C GLU A 195 3.08 -4.12 -8.63
N LEU A 196 2.40 -4.36 -7.50
CA LEU A 196 3.02 -4.26 -6.18
C LEU A 196 4.10 -5.31 -5.98
N ARG A 197 3.89 -6.53 -6.52
CA ARG A 197 4.92 -7.57 -6.46
C ARG A 197 6.16 -7.15 -7.24
N ASP A 198 6.00 -6.65 -8.45
CA ASP A 198 7.12 -6.19 -9.29
C ASP A 198 7.87 -5.04 -8.61
N LEU A 199 7.14 -4.09 -8.02
CA LEU A 199 7.72 -3.01 -7.20
C LEU A 199 8.55 -3.59 -6.04
N TRP A 200 8.01 -4.56 -5.30
CA TRP A 200 8.70 -5.21 -4.18
C TRP A 200 9.98 -5.94 -4.58
N PHE A 201 10.07 -6.49 -5.79
CA PHE A 201 11.27 -7.22 -6.23
C PHE A 201 12.33 -6.34 -6.89
N SER A 202 12.03 -5.08 -7.17
CA SER A 202 13.01 -4.10 -7.64
C SER A 202 13.70 -3.38 -6.46
N ASP A 203 14.98 -3.06 -6.60
CA ASP A 203 15.74 -2.34 -5.58
C ASP A 203 15.19 -0.91 -5.38
N ALA A 204 15.00 -0.16 -6.48
CA ALA A 204 14.36 1.16 -6.44
C ALA A 204 12.94 1.11 -5.86
N GLY A 205 12.14 0.11 -6.23
CA GLY A 205 10.79 -0.03 -5.70
C GLY A 205 10.74 -0.33 -4.21
N GLN A 206 11.72 -1.05 -3.64
CA GLN A 206 11.80 -1.23 -2.18
C GLN A 206 12.09 0.08 -1.46
N VAL A 207 12.97 0.91 -2.03
CA VAL A 207 13.27 2.24 -1.50
C VAL A 207 12.01 3.11 -1.56
N ASP A 208 11.28 3.09 -2.68
CA ASP A 208 10.01 3.81 -2.83
C ASP A 208 8.95 3.36 -1.83
N ILE A 209 8.83 2.05 -1.61
CA ILE A 209 7.88 1.50 -0.64
C ILE A 209 8.22 1.97 0.76
N GLN A 210 9.49 1.85 1.17
CA GLN A 210 9.92 2.29 2.50
C GLN A 210 9.77 3.81 2.66
N ALA A 211 9.97 4.57 1.58
CA ALA A 211 9.76 6.01 1.56
C ALA A 211 8.30 6.41 1.73
N ASP A 212 7.37 5.71 1.07
CA ASP A 212 5.93 5.92 1.22
C ASP A 212 5.48 5.56 2.65
N LEU A 213 5.92 4.41 3.18
CA LEU A 213 5.61 3.99 4.54
C LEU A 213 6.03 5.03 5.58
N ALA A 214 7.29 5.47 5.51
CA ALA A 214 7.83 6.39 6.50
C ALA A 214 7.25 7.80 6.36
N TYR A 215 7.06 8.29 5.13
CA TYR A 215 6.52 9.64 4.89
C TYR A 215 5.05 9.76 5.31
N HIS A 216 4.24 8.72 5.07
CA HIS A 216 2.84 8.69 5.49
C HIS A 216 2.63 8.13 6.89
N SER A 217 3.70 7.88 7.65
CA SER A 217 3.66 7.32 9.01
C SER A 217 2.86 6.01 9.11
N LEU A 218 2.92 5.18 8.06
CA LEU A 218 2.24 3.89 8.00
C LEU A 218 3.07 2.81 8.72
N PRO A 219 2.41 1.77 9.26
CA PRO A 219 3.10 0.62 9.85
C PRO A 219 4.04 -0.07 8.84
N ASN A 220 5.22 -0.53 9.29
CA ASN A 220 6.21 -1.18 8.41
C ASN A 220 5.67 -2.42 7.67
N ASN A 221 4.65 -3.09 8.21
CA ASN A 221 4.01 -4.25 7.58
C ASN A 221 2.84 -3.88 6.65
N PHE A 222 2.49 -2.60 6.52
CA PHE A 222 1.33 -2.15 5.75
C PHE A 222 1.39 -2.63 4.29
N PHE A 223 2.56 -2.57 3.65
CA PHE A 223 2.70 -3.04 2.27
C PHE A 223 2.34 -4.52 2.11
N SER A 224 2.80 -5.37 3.05
CA SER A 224 2.46 -6.79 3.07
C SER A 224 0.98 -7.03 3.39
N LEU A 225 0.38 -6.19 4.25
CA LEU A 225 -1.06 -6.23 4.53
C LEU A 225 -1.87 -5.88 3.27
N LEU A 226 -1.51 -4.81 2.56
CA LEU A 226 -2.14 -4.43 1.29
C LEU A 226 -2.03 -5.54 0.25
N TYR A 227 -0.84 -6.14 0.09
CA TYR A 227 -0.63 -7.22 -0.87
C TYR A 227 -1.56 -8.42 -0.58
N ARG A 228 -1.64 -8.84 0.68
CA ARG A 228 -2.53 -9.93 1.11
C ARG A 228 -4.01 -9.54 0.95
N ASP A 229 -4.38 -8.33 1.33
CA ASP A 229 -5.76 -7.84 1.25
C ASP A 229 -6.25 -7.80 -0.22
N LEU A 230 -5.39 -7.43 -1.17
CA LEU A 230 -5.70 -7.57 -2.60
C LEU A 230 -5.92 -9.03 -3.04
N GLY A 231 -5.40 -10.01 -2.31
CA GLY A 231 -5.63 -11.42 -2.60
C GLY A 231 -7.01 -11.91 -2.15
N GLU A 232 -7.52 -11.37 -1.06
CA GLU A 232 -8.68 -11.92 -0.33
C GLU A 232 -9.93 -11.03 -0.39
N SER A 233 -9.74 -9.72 -0.58
CA SER A 233 -10.81 -8.72 -0.53
C SER A 233 -11.87 -8.87 -1.61
N GLN A 234 -13.09 -8.46 -1.27
CA GLN A 234 -14.25 -8.43 -2.16
C GLN A 234 -14.51 -7.00 -2.65
N LYS A 235 -15.37 -6.82 -3.66
CA LYS A 235 -15.69 -5.49 -4.22
C LYS A 235 -16.20 -4.49 -3.18
N THR A 236 -16.77 -4.99 -2.08
CA THR A 236 -17.24 -4.18 -0.95
C THR A 236 -16.11 -3.45 -0.23
N ALA A 237 -14.85 -3.88 -0.34
CA ALA A 237 -13.74 -3.18 0.31
C ALA A 237 -13.61 -1.72 -0.16
N ALA A 238 -13.96 -1.41 -1.40
CA ALA A 238 -14.01 -0.03 -1.89
C ALA A 238 -15.12 0.78 -1.21
N SER A 239 -16.32 0.22 -1.06
CA SER A 239 -17.41 0.89 -0.33
C SER A 239 -17.10 1.01 1.15
N ASP A 240 -16.52 -0.02 1.76
CA ASP A 240 -16.16 -0.01 3.19
C ASP A 240 -15.12 1.07 3.51
N TYR A 241 -14.11 1.23 2.62
CA TYR A 241 -13.16 2.33 2.72
C TYR A 241 -13.85 3.70 2.56
N GLN A 242 -14.71 3.85 1.56
CA GLN A 242 -15.45 5.10 1.32
C GLN A 242 -16.34 5.46 2.52
N ASP A 243 -17.05 4.50 3.09
CA ASP A 243 -17.91 4.68 4.27
C ASP A 243 -17.09 5.02 5.51
N CYS A 244 -15.92 4.39 5.69
CA CYS A 244 -15.00 4.72 6.76
C CYS A 244 -14.52 6.17 6.65
N MET A 245 -14.11 6.58 5.44
CA MET A 245 -13.67 7.95 5.18
C MET A 245 -14.81 8.96 5.38
N ALA A 246 -16.04 8.62 4.97
CA ALA A 246 -17.20 9.47 5.20
C ALA A 246 -17.42 9.74 6.70
N LYS A 247 -17.27 8.73 7.56
CA LYS A 247 -17.39 8.87 9.03
C LYS A 247 -16.31 9.75 9.65
N ILE A 248 -15.11 9.81 9.06
CA ILE A 248 -14.05 10.73 9.49
C ILE A 248 -14.38 12.18 9.08
N VAL A 249 -14.99 12.36 7.91
CA VAL A 249 -15.31 13.69 7.34
C VAL A 249 -16.61 14.28 7.90
N THR A 250 -17.57 13.45 8.35
CA THR A 250 -18.75 13.90 9.09
C THR A 250 -18.48 13.91 10.60
N PRO A 251 -18.23 15.08 11.22
CA PRO A 251 -18.34 15.18 12.66
C PRO A 251 -19.82 15.14 13.02
N GLU A 252 -20.33 14.00 13.46
CA GLU A 252 -21.50 14.06 14.33
C GLU A 252 -21.06 14.59 15.70
N SER A 253 -21.54 15.80 15.99
CA SER A 253 -21.52 16.58 17.25
C SER A 253 -20.25 17.38 17.60
N LEU A 254 -20.21 18.63 17.10
CA LEU A 254 -20.15 19.77 18.02
C LEU A 254 -21.44 19.85 18.85
#